data_AF-A0A0G0H7K7-F1
#
_entry.id   AF-A0A0G0H7K7-F1
#
_cell.length_a   1.000
_cell.length_b   1.000
_cell.length_c   1.000
_cell.angle_alpha   90.00
_cell.angle_beta   90.00
_cell.angle_gamma   90.00
#
_symmetry.space_group_name_H-M   'P 1'
#
loop_
_entity.id
_entity.type
_entity.pdbx_description
1 polymer ?
#
loop_
_entity_poly.entity_id
_entity_poly.type
_entity_poly.pdbx_seq_one_letter_code
_entity_poly.pdbx_strand_id
1 'polypeptide(L)'
;MLSYPKLINSRNFANKLWNIARLIIDYKPEKYDKEFSGKDREILGKSEELIKKVTKSIENYRFHEASEAIYEFTWHEFADKYIEEAKGRREESQLALETVLGTILKLLHPFMPFITEEIYQKINPGKYLIVADWPFDSAQGKPTHEEKK
;
A
#
# COMPACT_ATOMS: atom_id res chain seq x y z
N MET A 1 -19.98 7.17 20.21
CA MET A 1 -19.21 6.77 21.41
C MET A 1 -17.90 6.17 20.92
N LEU A 2 -16.72 6.68 21.34
CA LEU A 2 -15.45 6.03 21.03
C LEU A 2 -15.45 4.63 21.64
N SER A 3 -15.24 3.60 20.82
CA SER A 3 -15.22 2.21 21.26
C SER A 3 -13.77 1.78 21.48
N TYR A 4 -13.43 1.39 22.70
CA TYR A 4 -12.09 0.92 23.07
C TYR A 4 -11.58 -0.23 22.19
N PRO A 5 -12.39 -1.24 21.82
CA PRO A 5 -12.03 -2.24 20.81
C PRO A 5 -11.55 -1.66 19.47
N LYS A 6 -12.18 -0.59 18.97
CA LYS A 6 -11.79 0.02 17.69
C LYS A 6 -10.38 0.63 17.78
N LEU A 7 -10.05 1.28 18.90
CA LEU A 7 -8.71 1.84 19.13
C LEU A 7 -7.64 0.76 19.17
N ILE A 8 -7.93 -0.39 19.81
CA ILE A 8 -7.01 -1.53 19.84
C ILE A 8 -6.77 -2.06 18.43
N ASN A 9 -7.82 -2.22 17.63
CA ASN A 9 -7.70 -2.69 16.25
C ASN A 9 -6.83 -1.76 15.40
N SER A 10 -7.02 -0.44 15.51
CA SER A 10 -6.16 0.54 14.81
C SER A 10 -4.70 0.45 15.23
N ARG A 11 -4.41 0.25 16.53
CA ARG A 11 -3.04 0.04 17.02
C ARG A 11 -2.44 -1.27 16.48
N ASN A 12 -3.21 -2.35 16.48
CA ASN A 12 -2.76 -3.64 15.98
C ASN A 12 -2.48 -3.59 14.48
N PHE A 13 -3.30 -2.86 13.72
CA PHE A 13 -3.06 -2.60 12.30
C PHE A 13 -1.77 -1.83 12.06
N ALA A 14 -1.52 -0.75 12.83
CA ALA A 14 -0.26 -0.01 12.75
C ALA A 14 0.96 -0.92 12.98
N ASN A 15 0.90 -1.79 14.01
CA ASN A 15 1.96 -2.75 14.29
C ASN A 15 2.13 -3.78 13.16
N LYS A 16 1.03 -4.30 12.59
CA LYS A 16 1.07 -5.24 11.46
C LYS A 16 1.71 -4.59 10.24
N LEU A 17 1.32 -3.35 9.91
CA LEU A 17 1.92 -2.57 8.81
C LEU A 17 3.42 -2.36 9.01
N TRP A 18 3.84 -1.99 10.23
CA TRP A 18 5.26 -1.84 10.56
C TRP A 18 6.04 -3.15 10.37
N ASN A 19 5.51 -4.27 10.86
CA ASN A 19 6.16 -5.57 10.75
C ASN A 19 6.27 -6.03 9.29
N ILE A 20 5.23 -5.80 8.49
CA ILE A 20 5.25 -6.07 7.03
C ILE A 20 6.32 -5.22 6.36
N ALA A 21 6.33 -3.91 6.64
CA ALA A 21 7.30 -3.01 6.05
C ALA A 21 8.74 -3.41 6.39
N ARG A 22 9.01 -3.72 7.67
CA ARG A 22 10.34 -4.19 8.11
C ARG A 22 10.75 -5.46 7.38
N LEU A 23 9.87 -6.46 7.29
CA LEU A 23 10.12 -7.70 6.54
C LEU A 23 10.48 -7.41 5.06
N ILE A 24 9.84 -6.40 4.46
CA ILE A 24 10.09 -6.03 3.06
C ILE A 24 11.43 -5.29 2.91
N ILE A 25 11.67 -4.28 3.74
CA ILE A 25 12.84 -3.38 3.68
C ILE A 25 14.15 -4.06 4.07
N ASP A 26 14.12 -4.99 5.02
CA ASP A 26 15.32 -5.64 5.54
C ASP A 26 15.97 -6.58 4.52
N TYR A 27 15.22 -7.01 3.51
CA TYR A 27 15.73 -7.81 2.40
C TYR A 27 16.04 -6.93 1.19
N LYS A 28 17.32 -6.83 0.83
CA LYS A 28 17.79 -6.05 -0.32
C LYS A 28 18.50 -6.99 -1.30
N PRO A 29 17.84 -7.40 -2.39
CA PRO A 29 18.45 -8.28 -3.37
C PRO A 29 19.56 -7.52 -4.12
N GLU A 30 20.63 -8.22 -4.52
CA GLU A 30 21.69 -7.63 -5.34
C GLU A 30 21.17 -7.23 -6.72
N LYS A 31 20.17 -7.97 -7.22
CA LYS A 31 19.49 -7.73 -8.49
C LYS A 31 18.00 -7.98 -8.31
N TYR A 32 17.19 -7.07 -8.85
CA TYR A 32 15.77 -7.30 -8.96
C TYR A 32 15.51 -8.12 -10.22
N ASP A 33 14.70 -9.18 -10.08
CA ASP A 33 14.09 -9.80 -11.25
C ASP A 33 13.14 -8.77 -11.90
N LYS A 34 13.19 -8.68 -13.23
CA LYS A 34 12.35 -7.79 -14.01
C LYS A 34 11.07 -8.47 -14.46
N GLU A 35 11.00 -9.80 -14.38
CA GLU A 35 9.85 -10.57 -14.79
C GLU A 35 8.96 -10.90 -13.59
N PHE A 36 7.76 -10.32 -13.57
CA PHE A 36 6.75 -10.71 -12.59
C PHE A 36 6.22 -12.10 -12.91
N SER A 37 6.20 -12.98 -11.92
CA SER A 37 5.51 -14.27 -12.02
C SER A 37 3.99 -14.06 -12.13
N GLY A 38 3.25 -15.14 -12.44
CA GLY A 38 1.78 -15.08 -12.47
C GLY A 38 1.17 -14.60 -11.16
N LYS A 39 1.75 -14.99 -10.02
CA LYS A 39 1.31 -14.57 -8.69
C LYS A 39 1.61 -13.11 -8.38
N ASP A 40 2.76 -12.64 -8.86
CA ASP A 40 3.15 -11.24 -8.68
C ASP A 40 2.23 -10.33 -9.50
N ARG A 41 1.87 -10.73 -10.72
CA ARG A 41 0.87 -10.01 -11.54
C ARG A 41 -0.51 -10.02 -10.92
N GLU A 42 -0.91 -11.12 -10.28
CA GLU A 42 -2.20 -11.23 -9.58
C GLU A 42 -2.31 -10.18 -8.46
N ILE A 43 -1.31 -10.09 -7.56
CA ILE A 43 -1.37 -9.11 -6.47
C ILE A 43 -1.22 -7.67 -6.97
N LEU A 44 -0.43 -7.43 -8.02
CA LEU A 44 -0.29 -6.13 -8.64
C LEU A 44 -1.62 -5.67 -9.23
N GLY A 45 -2.33 -6.54 -9.97
CA GLY A 45 -3.67 -6.25 -10.48
C GLY A 45 -4.68 -5.96 -9.38
N LYS A 46 -4.67 -6.74 -8.28
CA LYS A 46 -5.52 -6.44 -7.11
C LYS A 46 -5.17 -5.10 -6.45
N SER A 47 -3.89 -4.70 -6.46
CA SER A 47 -3.48 -3.39 -5.96
C SER A 47 -3.97 -2.23 -6.85
N GLU A 48 -4.06 -2.43 -8.17
CA GLU A 48 -4.66 -1.48 -9.09
C GLU A 48 -6.18 -1.34 -8.89
N GLU A 49 -6.87 -2.46 -8.65
CA GLU A 49 -8.29 -2.46 -8.28
C GLU A 49 -8.53 -1.72 -6.95
N LEU A 50 -7.64 -1.92 -5.97
CA LEU A 50 -7.67 -1.21 -4.70
C LEU A 50 -7.52 0.30 -4.92
N ILE A 51 -6.54 0.73 -5.73
CA ILE A 51 -6.35 2.15 -6.08
C ILE A 51 -7.65 2.75 -6.60
N LYS A 52 -8.30 2.10 -7.58
CA LYS A 52 -9.56 2.57 -8.17
C LYS A 52 -10.67 2.69 -7.13
N LYS A 53 -10.82 1.67 -6.29
CA LYS A 53 -11.84 1.62 -5.24
C LYS A 53 -11.64 2.73 -4.21
N VAL A 54 -10.42 2.89 -3.70
CA VAL A 54 -10.07 3.89 -2.69
C VAL A 54 -10.22 5.30 -3.25
N THR A 55 -9.72 5.54 -4.47
CA THR A 55 -9.81 6.85 -5.14
C THR A 55 -11.28 7.25 -5.28
N LYS A 56 -12.12 6.37 -5.83
CA LYS A 56 -13.56 6.62 -5.96
C LYS A 56 -14.24 6.86 -4.62
N SER A 57 -13.91 6.09 -3.59
CA SER A 57 -14.50 6.28 -2.26
C SER A 57 -14.08 7.62 -1.64
N ILE A 58 -12.84 8.07 -1.81
CA ILE A 58 -12.37 9.38 -1.34
C ILE A 58 -13.08 10.52 -2.10
N GLU A 59 -13.16 10.43 -3.44
CA GLU A 59 -13.85 11.44 -4.27
C GLU A 59 -15.34 11.58 -3.93
N ASN A 60 -15.99 10.50 -3.49
CA ASN A 60 -17.38 10.49 -3.05
C ASN A 60 -17.53 10.74 -1.54
N TYR A 61 -16.49 11.20 -0.84
CA TYR A 61 -16.47 11.46 0.61
C TYR A 61 -16.81 10.24 1.49
N ARG A 62 -16.64 9.02 0.96
CA ARG A 62 -16.86 7.74 1.66
C ARG A 62 -15.56 7.23 2.27
N PHE A 63 -15.00 8.02 3.20
CA PHE A 63 -13.71 7.73 3.83
C PHE A 63 -13.67 6.40 4.60
N HIS A 64 -14.79 5.99 5.21
CA HIS A 64 -14.83 4.70 5.92
C HIS A 64 -14.59 3.53 4.95
N GLU A 65 -15.23 3.54 3.77
CA GLU A 65 -15.09 2.48 2.77
C GLU A 65 -13.67 2.44 2.22
N ALA A 66 -13.05 3.60 2.02
CA ALA A 66 -11.66 3.70 1.60
C ALA A 66 -10.73 3.07 2.64
N SER A 67 -10.85 3.46 3.91
CA SER A 67 -10.01 2.94 4.99
C SER A 67 -10.20 1.43 5.20
N GLU A 68 -11.44 0.95 5.11
CA GLU A 68 -11.79 -0.47 5.25
C GLU A 68 -11.25 -1.29 4.08
N ALA A 69 -11.36 -0.80 2.84
CA ALA A 69 -10.80 -1.47 1.68
C ALA A 69 -9.27 -1.63 1.77
N ILE A 70 -8.55 -0.60 2.24
CA ILE A 70 -7.09 -0.67 2.45
C ILE A 70 -6.77 -1.67 3.56
N TYR A 71 -7.52 -1.65 4.66
CA TYR A 71 -7.33 -2.58 5.77
C TYR A 71 -7.49 -4.04 5.32
N GLU A 72 -8.61 -4.36 4.68
CA GLU A 72 -8.92 -5.72 4.20
C GLU A 72 -7.88 -6.23 3.21
N PHE A 73 -7.47 -5.39 2.24
CA PHE A 73 -6.42 -5.75 1.29
C PHE A 73 -5.07 -5.99 1.99
N THR A 74 -4.65 -5.06 2.84
CA THR A 74 -3.35 -5.13 3.52
C THR A 74 -3.26 -6.38 4.40
N TRP A 75 -4.33 -6.72 5.10
CA TRP A 75 -4.36 -7.85 6.02
C TRP A 75 -4.51 -9.18 5.28
N HIS A 76 -5.56 -9.32 4.47
CA HIS A 76 -5.98 -10.63 3.97
C HIS A 76 -5.41 -10.98 2.59
N GLU A 77 -5.27 -10.01 1.70
CA GLU A 77 -4.71 -10.26 0.36
C GLU A 77 -3.19 -10.16 0.36
N PHE A 78 -2.66 -9.12 1.01
CA PHE A 78 -1.22 -8.88 1.01
C PHE A 78 -0.50 -9.70 2.09
N ALA A 79 -0.84 -9.52 3.36
CA ALA A 79 -0.07 -10.13 4.43
C ALA A 79 -0.31 -11.63 4.60
N ASP A 80 -1.55 -12.06 4.70
CA ASP A 80 -1.86 -13.46 5.02
C ASP A 80 -1.72 -14.40 3.80
N LYS A 81 -1.85 -13.88 2.57
CA LYS A 81 -1.73 -14.65 1.33
C LYS A 81 -0.41 -14.36 0.60
N TYR A 82 -0.28 -13.18 0.01
CA TYR A 82 0.82 -12.93 -0.92
C TYR A 82 2.21 -12.96 -0.27
N ILE A 83 2.39 -12.36 0.92
CA ILE A 83 3.67 -12.42 1.63
C ILE A 83 4.05 -13.86 1.97
N GLU A 84 3.09 -14.67 2.42
CA GLU A 84 3.31 -16.09 2.72
C GLU A 84 3.70 -16.88 1.45
N GLU A 85 3.01 -16.67 0.33
CA GLU A 85 3.37 -17.26 -0.96
C GLU A 85 4.76 -16.81 -1.45
N ALA A 86 5.10 -15.54 -1.27
CA ALA A 86 6.37 -14.95 -1.70
C ALA A 86 7.58 -15.42 -0.88
N LYS A 87 7.41 -15.99 0.33
CA LYS A 87 8.52 -16.51 1.14
C LYS A 87 9.37 -17.55 0.41
N GLY A 88 8.76 -18.37 -0.44
CA GLY A 88 9.45 -19.39 -1.22
C GLY A 88 10.19 -18.85 -2.47
N ARG A 89 9.89 -17.61 -2.88
CA ARG A 89 10.44 -16.96 -4.09
C ARG A 89 10.85 -15.53 -3.77
N ARG A 90 11.50 -15.35 -2.63
CA ARG A 90 11.63 -14.03 -2.01
C ARG A 90 12.38 -13.04 -2.89
N GLU A 91 13.46 -13.47 -3.53
CA GLU A 91 14.26 -12.67 -4.45
C GLU A 91 13.45 -12.20 -5.66
N GLU A 92 12.81 -13.15 -6.36
CA GLU A 92 11.96 -12.90 -7.54
C GLU A 92 10.77 -11.97 -7.23
N SER A 93 10.16 -12.15 -6.05
CA SER A 93 8.94 -11.44 -5.66
C SER A 93 9.22 -10.09 -5.02
N GLN A 94 10.49 -9.75 -4.74
CA GLN A 94 10.84 -8.55 -3.98
C GLN A 94 10.33 -7.28 -4.64
N LEU A 95 10.47 -7.17 -5.97
CA LEU A 95 10.01 -5.98 -6.71
C LEU A 95 8.50 -5.77 -6.53
N ALA A 96 7.72 -6.84 -6.60
CA ALA A 96 6.27 -6.77 -6.44
C ALA A 96 5.88 -6.48 -4.98
N LEU A 97 6.57 -7.07 -4.00
CA LEU A 97 6.38 -6.76 -2.58
C LEU A 97 6.61 -5.27 -2.27
N GLU A 98 7.72 -4.71 -2.75
CA GLU A 98 8.03 -3.28 -2.58
C GLU A 98 7.02 -2.38 -3.29
N THR A 99 6.61 -2.76 -4.51
CA THR A 99 5.62 -2.02 -5.29
C THR A 99 4.27 -1.96 -4.57
N VAL A 100 3.76 -3.10 -4.11
CA VAL A 100 2.48 -3.19 -3.40
C VAL A 100 2.54 -2.46 -2.05
N LEU A 101 3.65 -2.60 -1.31
CA LEU A 101 3.86 -1.85 -0.07
C LEU A 101 3.83 -0.33 -0.34
N GLY A 102 4.54 0.14 -1.37
CA GLY A 102 4.53 1.55 -1.77
C GLY A 102 3.12 2.07 -2.08
N THR A 103 2.32 1.27 -2.79
CA THR A 103 0.90 1.59 -3.05
C THR A 103 0.08 1.68 -1.76
N ILE A 104 0.19 0.70 -0.87
CA ILE A 104 -0.52 0.71 0.43
C ILE A 104 -0.15 1.98 1.23
N LEU A 105 1.14 2.32 1.32
CA LEU A 105 1.58 3.49 2.07
C LEU A 105 0.97 4.78 1.54
N LYS A 106 0.99 4.97 0.21
CA LYS A 106 0.39 6.14 -0.43
C LYS A 106 -1.12 6.24 -0.19
N LEU A 107 -1.85 5.14 -0.38
CA LEU A 107 -3.30 5.11 -0.18
C LEU A 107 -3.69 5.33 1.28
N LEU A 108 -2.87 4.84 2.21
CA LEU A 108 -3.13 4.92 3.66
C LEU A 108 -2.68 6.26 4.28
N HIS A 109 -1.82 7.02 3.61
CA HIS A 109 -1.25 8.26 4.14
C HIS A 109 -2.28 9.29 4.64
N PRO A 110 -3.43 9.53 3.95
CA PRO A 110 -4.48 10.42 4.46
C PRO A 110 -5.07 10.00 5.81
N PHE A 111 -4.97 8.71 6.16
CA PHE A 111 -5.53 8.14 7.40
C PHE A 111 -4.48 7.95 8.50
N MET A 112 -3.24 7.61 8.12
CA MET A 112 -2.16 7.28 9.06
C MET A 112 -0.83 7.95 8.65
N PRO A 113 -0.74 9.28 8.67
CA PRO A 113 0.36 10.01 8.03
C PRO A 113 1.72 9.72 8.67
N PHE A 114 1.80 9.64 10.00
CA PHE A 114 3.09 9.50 10.69
C PHE A 114 3.80 8.16 10.44
N ILE A 115 3.09 7.04 10.57
CA ILE A 115 3.69 5.71 10.37
C ILE A 115 3.98 5.46 8.89
N THR A 116 3.10 5.92 8.00
CA THR A 116 3.31 5.74 6.56
C THR A 116 4.50 6.57 6.07
N GLU A 117 4.68 7.79 6.59
CA GLU A 117 5.83 8.65 6.32
C GLU A 117 7.14 8.02 6.81
N GLU A 118 7.19 7.56 8.07
CA GLU A 118 8.38 6.91 8.64
C GLU A 118 8.79 5.66 7.83
N ILE A 119 7.81 4.83 7.45
CA ILE A 119 8.09 3.66 6.61
C ILE A 119 8.57 4.09 5.22
N TYR A 120 7.91 5.06 4.60
CA TYR A 120 8.25 5.51 3.26
C TYR A 120 9.66 6.07 3.17
N GLN A 121 10.10 6.83 4.18
CA GLN A 121 11.46 7.37 4.26
C GLN A 121 12.53 6.29 4.41
N LYS A 122 12.22 5.15 5.04
CA LYS A 122 13.14 3.99 5.09
C LYS A 122 13.32 3.35 3.72
N ILE A 123 12.27 3.34 2.89
CA ILE A 123 12.33 2.82 1.51
C ILE A 123 12.98 3.84 0.57
N ASN A 124 12.66 5.12 0.74
CA ASN A 124 13.10 6.23 -0.13
C ASN A 124 13.77 7.34 0.70
N PRO A 125 15.04 7.15 1.13
CA PRO A 125 15.74 8.16 1.92
C PRO A 125 15.76 9.53 1.25
N GLY A 126 15.37 10.57 1.99
CA GLY A 126 15.34 11.95 1.51
C GLY A 126 14.11 12.33 0.67
N LYS A 127 13.15 11.43 0.48
CA LYS A 127 11.84 11.72 -0.13
C LYS A 127 10.74 11.69 0.92
N TYR A 128 9.76 12.58 0.77
CA TYR A 128 8.63 12.67 1.68
C TYR A 128 7.36 12.13 1.01
N LEU A 129 6.56 11.37 1.75
CA LEU A 129 5.32 10.78 1.23
C LEU A 129 4.23 11.83 1.05
N ILE A 130 4.19 12.83 1.94
CA ILE A 130 3.19 13.91 1.89
C ILE A 130 3.19 14.72 0.59
N VAL A 131 4.32 14.78 -0.12
CA VAL A 131 4.45 15.48 -1.42
C VAL A 131 4.45 14.51 -2.61
N ALA A 132 4.30 13.21 -2.37
CA ALA A 132 4.29 12.22 -3.42
C ALA A 132 2.98 12.27 -4.20
N ASP A 133 3.06 11.99 -5.51
CA ASP A 133 1.87 11.82 -6.33
C ASP A 133 1.01 10.65 -5.82
N TRP A 134 -0.30 10.88 -5.79
CA TRP A 134 -1.30 9.83 -5.60
C TRP A 134 -1.05 8.69 -6.60
N PRO A 135 -1.17 7.41 -6.19
CA PRO A 135 -0.93 6.29 -7.09
C PRO A 135 -2.11 6.25 -8.08
N PHE A 136 -1.90 6.78 -9.28
CA PHE A 136 -2.87 6.63 -10.36
C PHE A 136 -2.64 5.32 -11.10
N ASP A 137 -3.72 4.78 -11.65
CA ASP A 137 -3.64 3.66 -12.58
C ASP A 137 -2.73 4.06 -13.76
N SER A 138 -1.81 3.20 -14.13
CA SER A 138 -0.96 3.41 -15.32
C SER A 138 -1.79 3.63 -16.60
N ALA A 139 -3.05 3.18 -16.63
CA ALA A 139 -4.01 3.41 -17.71
C ALA A 139 -4.86 4.69 -17.58
N GLN A 140 -4.95 5.30 -16.39
CA GLN A 140 -5.70 6.54 -16.16
C GLN A 140 -4.71 7.62 -15.74
N GLY A 141 -4.20 8.36 -16.73
CA GLY A 141 -3.32 9.51 -16.48
C GLY A 141 -3.88 10.44 -15.41
N LYS A 142 -2.98 11.18 -14.73
CA LYS A 142 -3.32 12.09 -13.61
C LYS A 142 -4.65 12.83 -13.89
N PRO A 143 -5.63 12.83 -12.97
CA PRO A 143 -6.84 13.62 -13.12
C PRO A 143 -6.39 15.08 -13.25
N THR A 144 -6.54 15.59 -14.46
CA THR A 144 -6.27 16.99 -14.76
C THR A 144 -7.45 17.72 -14.16
N HIS A 145 -7.27 18.32 -12.98
CA HIS A 145 -8.26 19.25 -12.46
C HIS A 145 -8.29 20.45 -13.41
N GLU A 146 -9.23 20.44 -14.36
CA GLU A 146 -9.56 21.63 -15.13
C GLU A 146 -10.03 22.70 -14.16
N GLU A 147 -9.20 23.71 -13.94
CA GLU A 147 -9.58 24.95 -13.29
C GLU A 147 -10.70 25.59 -14.11
N LYS A 148 -11.95 25.37 -13.71
CA LYS A 148 -13.05 26.19 -14.18
C LYS A 148 -12.91 27.58 -13.57
N LYS A 149 -12.38 28.48 -14.41
CA LYS A 149 -12.33 29.93 -14.21
C LYS A 149 -13.73 30.54 -14.27
#